data_AF-A0A0C3MLP4-F1
#
_entry.id   AF-A0A0C3MLP4-F1
#
_cell.length_a   1.000
_cell.length_b   1.000
_cell.length_c   1.000
_cell.angle_alpha   90.00
_cell.angle_beta   90.00
_cell.angle_gamma   90.00
#
_symmetry.space_group_name_H-M   'P 1'
#
loop_
_entity.id
_entity.type
_entity.pdbx_description
1 polymer ?
#
loop_
_entity_poly.entity_id
_entity_poly.type
_entity_poly.pdbx_seq_one_letter_code
_entity_poly.pdbx_strand_id
1 'polypeptide(L)'
;KIVELKNAYQSTLLLDEAHSLGVLGKTGEGLVEKTGMINEVDFITGTFSKSLCGIGGFCVSNHPQLVQLRYISHPYIFTASPSPATIASTRAALKLLHDGYL
;
A
#
# COMPACT_ATOMS: atom_id res chain seq x y z
N LYS A 1 1.03 -19.56 5.26
CA LYS A 1 -0.12 -20.28 4.67
C LYS A 1 -0.67 -19.67 3.37
N ILE A 2 -1.12 -18.41 3.32
CA ILE A 2 -1.58 -17.82 2.03
C ILE A 2 -0.43 -17.73 1.01
N VAL A 3 0.75 -17.29 1.43
CA VAL A 3 1.97 -17.30 0.60
C VAL A 3 2.32 -18.70 0.09
N GLU A 4 2.21 -19.73 0.95
CA GLU A 4 2.45 -21.12 0.55
C GLU A 4 1.48 -21.55 -0.57
N LEU A 5 0.20 -21.20 -0.46
CA LEU A 5 -0.79 -21.49 -1.49
C LEU A 5 -0.50 -20.71 -2.78
N LYS A 6 -0.15 -19.42 -2.68
CA LYS A 6 0.28 -18.61 -3.81
C LYS A 6 1.40 -19.32 -4.58
N ASN A 7 2.44 -19.75 -3.87
CA ASN A 7 3.60 -20.40 -4.48
C ASN A 7 3.24 -21.78 -5.08
N ALA A 8 2.42 -22.59 -4.39
CA ALA A 8 1.98 -23.89 -4.87
C ALA A 8 1.11 -23.82 -6.14
N TYR A 9 0.26 -22.80 -6.25
CA TYR A 9 -0.65 -22.60 -7.38
C TYR A 9 -0.16 -21.55 -8.39
N GLN A 10 1.08 -21.06 -8.24
CA GLN A 10 1.68 -20.03 -9.10
C GLN A 10 0.75 -18.83 -9.34
N SER A 11 0.09 -18.38 -8.29
CA SER A 11 -0.92 -17.32 -8.33
C SER A 11 -0.34 -15.96 -7.96
N THR A 12 -1.09 -14.89 -8.23
CA THR A 12 -0.75 -13.53 -7.77
C THR A 12 -1.37 -13.26 -6.41
N LEU A 13 -0.61 -12.67 -5.49
CA LEU A 13 -1.05 -12.25 -4.17
C LEU A 13 -1.13 -10.71 -4.08
N LEU A 14 -2.35 -10.22 -3.88
CA LEU A 14 -2.66 -8.85 -3.49
C LEU A 14 -2.95 -8.82 -1.98
N LEU A 15 -2.27 -7.94 -1.25
CA LEU A 15 -2.49 -7.73 0.17
C LEU A 15 -2.99 -6.31 0.45
N ASP A 16 -4.09 -6.19 1.19
CA ASP A 16 -4.57 -4.91 1.71
C ASP A 16 -4.01 -4.65 3.12
N GLU A 17 -3.18 -3.62 3.23
CA GLU A 17 -2.52 -3.16 4.46
C GLU A 17 -3.27 -1.98 5.12
N ALA A 18 -4.51 -1.67 4.72
CA ALA A 18 -5.23 -0.49 5.19
C ALA A 18 -5.31 -0.35 6.73
N HIS A 19 -5.43 -1.46 7.45
CA HIS A 19 -5.56 -1.46 8.93
C HIS A 19 -4.25 -1.77 9.67
N SER A 20 -3.21 -2.16 8.95
CA SER A 20 -1.95 -2.61 9.53
C SER A 20 -0.81 -1.63 9.29
N LEU A 21 -0.83 -0.87 8.20
CA LEU A 21 0.07 0.26 7.99
C LEU A 21 -0.05 1.24 9.16
N GLY A 22 1.09 1.59 9.77
CA GLY A 22 1.20 2.46 10.94
C GLY A 22 0.80 1.81 12.28
N VAL A 23 0.50 0.51 12.29
CA VAL A 23 0.06 -0.22 13.50
C VAL A 23 0.92 -1.45 13.77
N LEU A 24 1.31 -2.16 12.70
CA LEU A 24 2.10 -3.38 12.77
C LEU A 24 3.49 -3.18 12.16
N GLY A 25 4.43 -4.00 12.61
CA GLY A 25 5.83 -3.86 12.24
C GLY A 25 6.58 -2.94 13.20
N LYS A 26 7.92 -2.96 13.16
CA LYS A 26 8.77 -2.10 14.00
C LYS A 26 8.78 -0.67 13.48
N THR A 27 8.71 -0.50 12.16
CA THR A 27 8.68 0.82 11.49
C THR A 27 7.28 1.19 11.01
N GLY A 28 6.26 0.42 11.38
CA GLY A 28 4.88 0.68 10.99
C GLY A 28 4.60 0.39 9.52
N GLU A 29 5.44 -0.39 8.81
CA GLU A 29 5.22 -0.71 7.39
C GLU A 29 4.07 -1.71 7.19
N GLY A 30 3.60 -2.34 8.26
CA GLY A 30 2.40 -3.16 8.26
C GLY A 30 2.65 -4.62 8.61
N LEU A 31 1.70 -5.47 8.20
CA LEU A 31 1.75 -6.90 8.46
C LEU A 31 2.90 -7.56 7.69
N VAL A 32 3.19 -7.10 6.48
CA VAL A 32 4.33 -7.57 5.67
C VAL A 32 5.66 -7.43 6.40
N GLU A 33 5.86 -6.33 7.13
CA GLU A 33 7.06 -6.10 7.92
C GLU A 33 7.09 -7.02 9.13
N LYS A 34 5.97 -7.08 9.87
CA LYS A 34 5.82 -7.96 11.04
C LYS A 34 6.08 -9.44 10.72
N THR A 35 5.73 -9.88 9.52
CA THR A 35 5.87 -11.27 9.07
C THR A 35 7.15 -11.52 8.27
N GLY A 36 7.90 -10.48 7.87
CA GLY A 36 9.08 -10.60 7.02
C GLY A 36 8.76 -11.07 5.60
N MET A 37 7.53 -10.87 5.12
CA MET A 37 7.01 -11.43 3.86
C MET A 37 6.85 -10.40 2.74
N ILE A 38 7.49 -9.22 2.85
CA ILE A 38 7.36 -8.16 1.84
C ILE A 38 7.68 -8.64 0.41
N ASN A 39 8.65 -9.55 0.26
CA ASN A 39 9.06 -10.10 -1.04
C ASN A 39 8.14 -11.22 -1.57
N GLU A 40 7.24 -11.74 -0.75
CA GLU A 40 6.31 -12.81 -1.12
C GLU A 40 4.98 -12.27 -1.66
N VAL A 41 4.69 -11.00 -1.40
CA VAL A 41 3.48 -10.30 -1.83
C VAL A 41 3.74 -9.55 -3.14
N ASP A 42 2.90 -9.80 -4.14
CA ASP A 42 3.12 -9.22 -5.47
C ASP A 42 2.58 -7.78 -5.55
N PHE A 43 1.47 -7.49 -4.87
CA PHE A 43 0.87 -6.16 -4.84
C PHE A 43 0.42 -5.82 -3.42
N ILE A 44 0.70 -4.61 -2.97
CA ILE A 44 0.21 -4.09 -1.69
C ILE A 44 -0.69 -2.90 -1.97
N THR A 45 -1.91 -2.94 -1.44
CA THR A 45 -2.84 -1.81 -1.45
C THR A 45 -3.06 -1.27 -0.05
N GLY A 46 -3.50 -0.03 0.03
CA GLY A 46 -3.90 0.56 1.29
C GLY A 46 -4.62 1.87 1.09
N THR A 47 -4.97 2.51 2.20
CA THR A 47 -5.69 3.78 2.22
C THR A 47 -4.92 4.85 2.97
N PHE A 48 -5.12 6.11 2.57
CA PHE A 48 -4.62 7.27 3.30
C PHE A 48 -5.54 7.65 4.48
N SER A 49 -6.78 7.15 4.55
CA SER A 49 -7.80 7.65 5.50
C SER A 49 -7.77 7.08 6.92
N LYS A 50 -6.77 6.24 7.23
CA LYS A 50 -6.61 5.63 8.56
C LYS A 50 -5.38 6.22 9.25
N SER A 51 -4.33 5.45 9.42
CA SER A 51 -3.11 5.85 10.12
C SER A 51 -2.44 7.10 9.53
N LEU A 52 -2.69 7.41 8.26
CA LEU A 52 -2.13 8.58 7.56
C LEU A 52 -3.05 9.82 7.57
N CYS A 53 -4.26 9.74 8.17
CA CYS A 53 -5.19 10.86 8.36
C CYS A 53 -5.50 11.70 7.09
N GLY A 54 -5.40 11.09 5.90
CA GLY A 54 -5.63 11.71 4.60
C GLY A 54 -6.90 11.21 3.91
N ILE A 55 -6.97 11.41 2.60
CA ILE A 55 -8.05 10.86 1.76
C ILE A 55 -7.40 10.30 0.49
N GLY A 56 -7.79 9.08 0.11
CA GLY A 56 -7.27 8.39 -1.06
C GLY A 56 -6.76 6.99 -0.72
N GLY A 57 -6.05 6.40 -1.68
CA GLY A 57 -5.43 5.10 -1.53
C GLY A 57 -4.27 4.91 -2.48
N PHE A 58 -3.59 3.79 -2.33
CA PHE A 58 -2.40 3.47 -3.10
C PHE A 58 -2.38 1.98 -3.46
N CYS A 59 -1.61 1.69 -4.51
CA CYS A 59 -1.18 0.35 -4.87
C CYS A 59 0.31 0.43 -5.20
N VAL A 60 1.11 -0.40 -4.55
CA VAL A 60 2.56 -0.50 -4.76
C VAL A 60 2.92 -1.93 -5.11
N SER A 61 3.91 -2.08 -6.00
CA SER A 61 4.37 -3.38 -6.49
C SER A 61 5.68 -3.18 -7.25
N ASN A 62 6.55 -4.19 -7.22
CA ASN A 62 7.72 -4.28 -8.11
C ASN A 62 7.38 -4.89 -9.48
N HIS A 63 6.13 -5.34 -9.68
CA HIS A 63 5.70 -5.96 -10.92
C HIS A 63 5.68 -4.93 -12.06
N PRO A 64 6.31 -5.22 -13.23
CA PRO A 64 6.40 -4.26 -14.34
C PRO A 64 5.02 -3.84 -14.88
N GLN A 65 4.01 -4.69 -14.72
CA GLN A 65 2.64 -4.39 -15.14
C GLN A 65 1.89 -3.40 -14.25
N LEU A 66 2.41 -3.00 -13.07
CA LEU A 66 1.74 -1.98 -12.25
C LEU A 66 1.54 -0.67 -13.02
N VAL A 67 2.50 -0.32 -13.89
CA VAL A 67 2.42 0.87 -14.75
C VAL A 67 1.22 0.80 -15.69
N GLN A 68 0.87 -0.38 -16.18
CA GLN A 68 -0.28 -0.59 -17.07
C GLN A 68 -1.60 -0.25 -16.38
N LEU A 69 -1.69 -0.45 -15.05
CA LEU A 69 -2.88 -0.13 -14.26
C LEU A 69 -3.30 1.34 -14.42
N ARG A 70 -2.35 2.26 -14.62
CA ARG A 70 -2.61 3.69 -14.86
C ARG A 70 -3.33 3.97 -16.18
N TYR A 71 -3.26 3.05 -17.14
CA TYR A 71 -3.83 3.19 -18.48
C TYR A 71 -5.10 2.35 -18.70
N ILE A 72 -5.38 1.39 -17.81
CA ILE A 72 -6.57 0.52 -17.92
C ILE A 72 -7.59 0.73 -16.78
N SER A 73 -7.17 1.31 -15.66
CA SER A 73 -8.05 1.50 -14.51
C SER A 73 -8.96 2.71 -14.72
N HIS A 74 -10.25 2.45 -14.98
CA HIS A 74 -11.28 3.48 -15.07
C HIS A 74 -11.29 4.45 -13.88
N PRO A 75 -11.26 4.00 -12.60
CA PRO A 75 -11.25 4.90 -11.46
C PRO A 75 -9.93 5.68 -11.31
N TYR A 76 -8.86 5.33 -12.04
CA TYR A 76 -7.65 6.12 -12.10
C TYR A 76 -7.70 7.17 -13.22
N ILE A 77 -8.25 6.82 -14.39
CA ILE A 77 -8.26 7.68 -15.59
C ILE A 77 -9.39 8.71 -15.54
N PHE A 78 -10.60 8.29 -15.14
CA PHE A 78 -11.82 9.09 -15.24
C PHE A 78 -12.20 9.71 -13.89
N THR A 79 -11.20 10.17 -13.13
CA THR A 79 -11.39 10.91 -11.89
C THR A 79 -10.38 12.05 -11.78
N ALA A 80 -10.72 13.09 -11.02
CA ALA A 80 -9.75 14.14 -10.69
C ALA A 80 -8.67 13.61 -9.75
N SER A 81 -7.44 14.09 -9.90
CA SER A 81 -6.37 13.80 -8.95
C SER A 81 -6.71 14.38 -7.56
N PRO A 82 -6.21 13.77 -6.46
CA PRO A 82 -6.35 14.35 -5.13
C PRO A 82 -5.79 15.77 -5.07
N SER A 83 -6.36 16.60 -4.19
CA SER A 83 -5.90 17.98 -4.03
C SER A 83 -4.44 18.04 -3.57
N PRO A 84 -3.68 19.09 -3.94
CA PRO A 84 -2.30 19.27 -3.46
C PRO A 84 -2.18 19.22 -1.94
N ALA A 85 -3.14 19.82 -1.22
CA ALA A 85 -3.18 19.80 0.24
C ALA A 85 -3.32 18.39 0.80
N THR A 86 -4.19 17.56 0.22
CA THR A 86 -4.37 16.14 0.61
C THR A 86 -3.10 15.33 0.44
N ILE A 87 -2.40 15.50 -0.68
CA ILE A 87 -1.15 14.77 -0.94
C ILE A 87 -0.03 15.27 -0.01
N ALA A 88 0.05 16.58 0.23
CA ALA A 88 1.06 17.16 1.13
C ALA A 88 0.89 16.66 2.57
N SER A 89 -0.33 16.68 3.11
CA SER A 89 -0.60 16.19 4.47
C SER A 89 -0.34 14.69 4.60
N THR A 90 -0.77 13.89 3.63
CA THR A 90 -0.52 12.44 3.60
C THR A 90 0.97 12.13 3.57
N ARG A 91 1.76 12.86 2.76
CA ARG A 91 3.22 12.70 2.70
C ARG A 91 3.91 13.08 4.02
N ALA A 92 3.43 14.12 4.69
CA ALA A 92 3.95 14.52 5.99
C ALA A 92 3.66 13.44 7.06
N ALA A 93 2.43 12.92 7.10
CA ALA A 93 2.07 11.82 7.99
C ALA A 93 2.91 10.56 7.74
N LEU A 94 3.09 10.17 6.47
CA LEU A 94 3.92 9.02 6.12
C LEU A 94 5.38 9.21 6.54
N LYS A 95 5.92 10.43 6.40
CA LYS A 95 7.27 10.76 6.87
C LYS A 95 7.39 10.63 8.38
N LEU A 96 6.43 11.15 9.15
CA LEU A 96 6.43 11.04 10.61
C LEU A 96 6.36 9.57 11.07
N LEU A 97 5.58 8.74 10.39
CA LEU A 97 5.51 7.30 10.62
C LEU A 97 6.86 6.64 10.36
N HIS A 98 7.47 6.91 9.21
CA HIS A 98 8.78 6.35 8.86
C HIS A 98 9.89 6.77 9.84
N ASP A 99 9.85 8.02 10.29
CA ASP A 99 10.83 8.59 11.23
C ASP A 99 10.56 8.15 12.70
N GLY A 100 9.48 7.40 12.96
CA GLY A 100 9.15 6.85 14.29
C GLY A 100 8.46 7.83 15.26
N TYR A 101 7.86 8.90 14.73
CA TYR A 101 7.12 9.91 15.51
C TYR A 101 5.60 9.66 15.55
N LEU A 102 5.11 8.66 14.82
CA LEU A 102 3.75 8.12 14.90
C LEU A 102 3.84 6.66 15.35
#